data_AF-A0A496VGJ0-F1
#
_entry.id   AF-A0A496VGJ0-F1
#
_cell.length_a   1.000
_cell.length_b   1.000
_cell.length_c   1.000
_cell.angle_alpha   90.00
_cell.angle_beta   90.00
_cell.angle_gamma   90.00
#
_symmetry.space_group_name_H-M   'P 1'
#
loop_
_entity.id
_entity.type
_entity.pdbx_description
1 polymer ?
#
loop_
_entity_poly.entity_id
_entity_poly.type
_entity_poly.pdbx_seq_one_letter_code
_entity_poly.pdbx_strand_id
1 'polypeptide(L)'
;MRTELYLLNYSFKYQQDIIIEDIEKKIESLSEDYDFIKEHDDKILKHDSIYDEFIYPDLMLWEFLYSNKGKNIFSRDIKKFLLKIIDHSESTNRTVEEIIQRLDKHHEATIYGLLCLHEVKSIEEKYLVYNRHNWFAFHRYFLGQYPISENHFYHECQKYFSQLFFHERVEKTLKDLEKSLHDFSKIIVHHLTLLNDEFCKYYNQSNRIDSLKNFSSACNVDASPQGNAKDKPKMTFEFVNDSNIKEFICCEPHLKLGKSDDSGNSHYYFNRIYFHEGKENIANGKILIAHIGKHIQFD
;
A
#
# COMPACT_ATOMS: atom_id res chain seq x y z
N MET A 1 0.83 12.87 -0.12
CA MET A 1 -0.30 12.98 -1.07
C MET A 1 -1.56 13.08 -0.24
N ARG A 2 -2.49 14.00 -0.54
CA ARG A 2 -3.74 14.08 0.23
C ARG A 2 -4.69 12.99 -0.25
N THR A 3 -5.36 12.32 0.68
CA THR A 3 -6.31 11.26 0.33
C THR A 3 -7.69 11.61 0.87
N GLU A 4 -8.70 11.40 0.05
CA GLU A 4 -10.09 11.46 0.47
C GLU A 4 -10.77 10.12 0.15
N LEU A 5 -11.14 9.39 1.20
CA LEU A 5 -11.93 8.18 1.12
C LEU A 5 -13.39 8.50 1.41
N TYR A 6 -14.30 8.04 0.56
CA TYR A 6 -15.72 8.29 0.70
C TYR A 6 -16.46 7.05 1.21
N LEU A 7 -17.41 7.27 2.11
CA LEU A 7 -18.42 6.32 2.55
C LEU A 7 -19.73 6.67 1.84
N LEU A 8 -20.15 5.83 0.90
CA LEU A 8 -21.35 6.01 0.05
C LEU A 8 -22.29 4.84 0.19
N ASN A 9 -23.48 4.93 -0.40
CA ASN A 9 -24.44 3.84 -0.39
C ASN A 9 -23.86 2.55 -1.00
N TYR A 10 -23.02 2.67 -2.04
CA TYR A 10 -22.25 1.55 -2.60
C TYR A 10 -21.41 0.80 -1.55
N SER A 11 -20.84 1.51 -0.57
CA SER A 11 -20.01 0.94 0.50
C SER A 11 -20.77 -0.01 1.42
N PHE A 12 -22.09 0.15 1.55
CA PHE A 12 -22.94 -0.54 2.53
C PHE A 12 -24.01 -1.43 1.88
N LYS A 13 -24.06 -1.50 0.55
CA LYS A 13 -25.11 -2.22 -0.16
C LYS A 13 -25.21 -3.68 0.30
N TYR A 14 -26.39 -4.05 0.80
CA TYR A 14 -26.66 -5.39 1.31
C TYR A 14 -26.24 -6.49 0.32
N GLN A 15 -25.53 -7.50 0.83
CA GLN A 15 -25.17 -8.69 0.07
C GLN A 15 -26.19 -9.80 0.39
N GLN A 16 -26.86 -10.31 -0.64
CA GLN A 16 -27.80 -11.42 -0.48
C GLN A 16 -27.09 -12.62 0.16
N ASP A 17 -27.78 -13.29 1.09
CA ASP A 17 -27.33 -14.49 1.80
C ASP A 17 -26.15 -14.29 2.78
N ILE A 18 -25.73 -13.05 3.05
CA ILE A 18 -24.74 -12.78 4.10
C ILE A 18 -25.31 -13.11 5.48
N ILE A 19 -24.53 -13.84 6.29
CA ILE A 19 -24.90 -14.18 7.67
C ILE A 19 -24.51 -13.05 8.63
N ILE A 20 -25.17 -13.01 9.79
CA ILE A 20 -24.98 -11.95 10.79
C ILE A 20 -23.52 -11.91 11.25
N GLU A 21 -22.93 -13.07 11.55
CA GLU A 21 -21.56 -13.20 12.04
C GLU A 21 -20.53 -12.59 11.08
N ASP A 22 -20.78 -12.66 9.77
CA ASP A 22 -19.90 -12.09 8.77
C ASP A 22 -20.05 -10.57 8.67
N ILE A 23 -21.28 -10.05 8.83
CA ILE A 23 -21.51 -8.61 8.92
C ILE A 23 -20.79 -8.05 10.16
N GLU A 24 -20.94 -8.71 11.31
CA GLU A 24 -20.32 -8.30 12.57
C GLU A 24 -18.80 -8.23 12.45
N LYS A 25 -18.16 -9.28 11.93
CA LYS A 25 -16.72 -9.31 11.69
C LYS A 25 -16.26 -8.23 10.73
N LYS A 26 -17.00 -7.98 9.65
CA LYS A 26 -16.68 -6.91 8.69
C LYS A 26 -16.74 -5.53 9.34
N ILE A 27 -17.74 -5.29 10.18
CA ILE A 27 -17.88 -4.02 10.91
C ILE A 27 -16.76 -3.82 11.91
N GLU A 28 -16.44 -4.85 12.69
CA GLU A 28 -15.33 -4.83 13.66
C GLU A 28 -14.00 -4.54 12.95
N SER A 29 -13.68 -5.31 11.91
CA SER A 29 -12.49 -5.12 11.09
C SER A 29 -12.43 -3.72 10.46
N LEU A 30 -13.55 -3.22 9.93
CA LEU A 30 -13.61 -1.89 9.34
C LEU A 30 -13.39 -0.80 10.39
N SER A 31 -13.83 -1.00 11.63
CA SER A 31 -13.64 -0.04 12.73
C SER A 31 -12.18 0.01 13.20
N GLU A 32 -11.46 -1.11 13.19
CA GLU A 32 -10.02 -1.15 13.46
C GLU A 32 -9.24 -0.49 12.31
N ASP A 33 -9.60 -0.79 11.07
CA ASP A 33 -8.94 -0.20 9.91
C ASP A 33 -9.26 1.28 9.75
N TYR A 34 -10.43 1.74 10.18
CA TYR A 34 -10.78 3.15 10.24
C TYR A 34 -9.79 3.95 11.11
N ASP A 35 -9.44 3.43 12.30
CA ASP A 35 -8.46 4.10 13.17
C ASP A 35 -7.09 4.15 12.50
N PHE A 36 -6.66 3.02 11.95
CA PHE A 36 -5.39 2.93 11.22
C PHE A 36 -5.33 3.95 10.07
N ILE A 37 -6.39 4.09 9.28
CA ILE A 37 -6.47 5.05 8.18
C ILE A 37 -6.38 6.50 8.71
N LYS A 38 -7.08 6.80 9.82
CA LYS A 38 -7.05 8.13 10.44
C LYS A 38 -5.67 8.50 11.00
N GLU A 39 -4.91 7.54 11.52
CA GLU A 39 -3.52 7.75 11.97
C GLU A 39 -2.56 8.14 10.82
N HIS A 40 -2.96 7.89 9.57
CA HIS A 40 -2.18 8.24 8.37
C HIS A 40 -2.68 9.53 7.70
N ASP A 41 -3.46 10.36 8.41
CA ASP A 41 -4.00 11.65 7.94
C ASP A 41 -4.91 11.57 6.70
N ASP A 42 -5.41 10.38 6.37
CA ASP A 42 -6.39 10.21 5.31
C ASP A 42 -7.75 10.77 5.75
N LYS A 43 -8.37 11.56 4.86
CA LYS A 43 -9.67 12.16 5.12
C LYS A 43 -10.77 11.16 4.79
N ILE A 44 -11.66 10.90 5.74
CA ILE A 44 -12.83 10.04 5.52
C ILE A 44 -14.09 10.92 5.49
N LEU A 45 -14.81 10.84 4.38
CA LEU A 45 -15.99 11.66 4.07
C LEU A 45 -17.22 10.77 3.95
N LYS A 46 -18.29 11.05 4.69
CA LYS A 46 -19.58 10.34 4.56
C LYS A 46 -20.60 11.13 3.76
N HIS A 47 -21.33 10.41 2.91
CA HIS A 47 -22.50 10.93 2.23
C HIS A 47 -23.78 10.32 2.82
N ASP A 48 -24.85 11.11 2.95
CA ASP A 48 -26.07 10.69 3.66
C ASP A 48 -26.79 9.50 3.00
N SER A 49 -26.51 9.22 1.72
CA SER A 49 -27.06 8.04 1.03
C SER A 49 -26.75 6.71 1.72
N ILE A 50 -25.73 6.64 2.60
CA ILE A 50 -25.45 5.43 3.38
C ILE A 50 -26.64 5.03 4.26
N TYR A 51 -27.41 6.00 4.74
CA TYR A 51 -28.45 5.78 5.74
C TYR A 51 -29.62 4.97 5.18
N ASP A 52 -29.89 5.11 3.88
CA ASP A 52 -30.99 4.44 3.18
C ASP A 52 -30.66 3.00 2.73
N GLU A 53 -29.43 2.54 2.94
CA GLU A 53 -29.03 1.18 2.58
C GLU A 53 -29.46 0.17 3.66
N PHE A 54 -29.84 -1.02 3.21
CA PHE A 54 -30.08 -2.15 4.10
C PHE A 54 -28.75 -2.71 4.60
N ILE A 55 -28.61 -2.84 5.92
CA ILE A 55 -27.48 -3.56 6.52
C ILE A 55 -27.80 -5.05 6.73
N TYR A 56 -29.09 -5.38 6.84
CA TYR A 56 -29.63 -6.71 7.01
C TYR A 56 -31.07 -6.73 6.45
N PRO A 57 -31.67 -7.90 6.09
CA PRO A 57 -33.03 -7.95 5.60
C PRO A 57 -33.99 -7.17 6.50
N ASP A 58 -34.78 -6.30 5.87
CA ASP A 58 -35.74 -5.40 6.51
C ASP A 58 -35.16 -4.48 7.61
N LEU A 59 -33.86 -4.21 7.60
CA LEU A 59 -33.17 -3.31 8.53
C LEU A 59 -32.28 -2.32 7.78
N MET A 60 -32.74 -1.06 7.69
CA MET A 60 -31.93 0.02 7.14
C MET A 60 -30.83 0.46 8.11
N LEU A 61 -29.75 1.03 7.58
CA LEU A 61 -28.62 1.50 8.37
C LEU A 61 -29.05 2.54 9.41
N TRP A 62 -29.87 3.53 9.05
CA TRP A 62 -30.35 4.52 10.01
C TRP A 62 -31.19 3.90 11.13
N GLU A 63 -32.01 2.87 10.83
CA GLU A 63 -32.80 2.16 11.84
C GLU A 63 -31.87 1.42 12.81
N PHE A 64 -30.87 0.74 12.29
CA PHE A 64 -29.86 0.05 13.09
C PHE A 64 -29.12 1.01 14.04
N LEU A 65 -28.70 2.17 13.54
CA LEU A 65 -27.91 3.16 14.27
C LEU A 65 -28.71 3.99 15.27
N TYR A 66 -29.94 4.38 14.95
CA TYR A 66 -30.67 5.38 15.73
C TYR A 66 -32.01 4.91 16.31
N SER A 67 -32.39 3.65 16.09
CA SER A 67 -33.59 3.05 16.70
C SER A 67 -33.26 1.85 17.61
N ASN A 68 -34.31 1.20 18.11
CA ASN A 68 -34.22 -0.08 18.82
C ASN A 68 -34.29 -1.30 17.88
N LYS A 69 -34.55 -1.10 16.59
CA LYS A 69 -34.58 -2.15 15.58
C LYS A 69 -33.16 -2.72 15.41
N GLY A 70 -33.03 -4.05 15.32
CA GLY A 70 -31.74 -4.73 15.23
C GLY A 70 -31.03 -5.04 16.55
N LYS A 71 -31.50 -4.54 17.71
CA LYS A 71 -30.89 -4.83 19.03
C LYS A 71 -30.88 -6.32 19.42
N ASN A 72 -31.83 -7.09 18.90
CA ASN A 72 -31.91 -8.54 19.12
C ASN A 72 -31.28 -9.34 17.98
N ILE A 73 -30.77 -8.67 16.95
CA ILE A 73 -30.17 -9.28 15.75
C ILE A 73 -28.65 -9.21 15.87
N PHE A 74 -28.11 -8.05 16.24
CA PHE A 74 -26.68 -7.80 16.35
C PHE A 74 -26.23 -7.60 17.79
N SER A 75 -24.97 -7.91 18.05
CA SER A 75 -24.24 -7.53 19.24
C SER A 75 -24.31 -6.02 19.49
N ARG A 76 -24.38 -5.64 20.77
CA ARG A 76 -24.43 -4.25 21.20
C ARG A 76 -23.20 -3.45 20.75
N ASP A 77 -22.04 -4.09 20.64
CA ASP A 77 -20.79 -3.40 20.34
C ASP A 77 -20.63 -3.09 18.84
N ILE A 78 -21.26 -3.89 17.97
CA ILE A 78 -21.28 -3.68 16.51
C ILE A 78 -21.90 -2.34 16.14
N LYS A 79 -22.99 -1.96 16.83
CA LYS A 79 -23.60 -0.64 16.69
C LYS A 79 -22.62 0.49 17.06
N LYS A 80 -21.80 0.30 18.10
CA LYS A 80 -20.81 1.31 18.51
C LYS A 80 -19.69 1.45 17.50
N PHE A 81 -19.24 0.34 16.90
CA PHE A 81 -18.21 0.36 15.85
C PHE A 81 -18.68 1.13 14.62
N LEU A 82 -19.91 0.91 14.14
CA LEU A 82 -20.44 1.70 13.03
C LEU A 82 -20.68 3.16 13.38
N LEU A 83 -21.22 3.46 14.57
CA LEU A 83 -21.37 4.85 15.02
C LEU A 83 -20.03 5.57 15.08
N LYS A 84 -18.97 4.91 15.55
CA LYS A 84 -17.60 5.46 15.55
C LYS A 84 -17.14 5.82 14.14
N ILE A 85 -17.32 4.94 13.16
CA ILE A 85 -16.94 5.21 11.76
C ILE A 85 -17.75 6.40 11.23
N ILE A 86 -19.07 6.36 11.40
CA ILE A 86 -19.99 7.32 10.77
C ILE A 86 -19.95 8.68 11.46
N ASP A 87 -20.00 8.75 12.79
CA ASP A 87 -20.06 10.02 13.53
C ASP A 87 -18.70 10.74 13.57
N HIS A 88 -17.59 10.02 13.42
CA HIS A 88 -16.25 10.63 13.31
C HIS A 88 -15.81 10.91 11.86
N SER A 89 -16.60 10.50 10.87
CA SER A 89 -16.38 10.88 9.47
C SER A 89 -16.98 12.25 9.19
N GLU A 90 -16.28 13.05 8.39
CA GLU A 90 -16.78 14.36 7.97
C GLU A 90 -17.90 14.22 6.93
N SER A 91 -18.98 15.01 7.03
CA SER A 91 -20.01 14.99 5.99
C SER A 91 -19.53 15.66 4.71
N THR A 92 -20.00 15.14 3.56
CA THR A 92 -19.85 15.80 2.25
C THR A 92 -21.20 16.22 1.69
N ASN A 93 -21.25 17.39 1.06
CA ASN A 93 -22.43 17.89 0.35
C ASN A 93 -22.42 17.55 -1.15
N ARG A 94 -21.42 16.78 -1.60
CA ARG A 94 -21.31 16.33 -3.00
C ARG A 94 -22.33 15.25 -3.29
N THR A 95 -22.89 15.24 -4.49
CA THR A 95 -23.78 14.14 -4.89
C THR A 95 -23.00 12.84 -5.09
N VAL A 96 -23.69 11.70 -5.08
CA VAL A 96 -23.08 10.39 -5.37
C VAL A 96 -22.41 10.41 -6.74
N GLU A 97 -23.05 10.96 -7.76
CA GLU A 97 -22.51 11.06 -9.12
C GLU A 97 -21.24 11.90 -9.18
N GLU A 98 -21.20 13.02 -8.46
CA GLU A 98 -19.99 13.86 -8.39
C GLU A 98 -18.83 13.11 -7.75
N ILE A 99 -19.09 12.30 -6.72
CA ILE A 99 -18.06 11.52 -6.03
C ILE A 99 -17.56 10.41 -6.94
N ILE A 100 -18.45 9.67 -7.60
CA ILE A 100 -18.06 8.64 -8.58
C ILE A 100 -17.22 9.25 -9.71
N GLN A 101 -17.62 10.39 -10.27
CA GLN A 101 -16.81 11.08 -11.28
C GLN A 101 -15.44 11.56 -10.77
N ARG A 102 -15.28 11.77 -9.46
CA ARG A 102 -13.98 12.16 -8.88
C ARG A 102 -13.02 10.97 -8.75
N LEU A 103 -13.53 9.74 -8.65
CA LEU A 103 -12.69 8.55 -8.64
C LEU A 103 -11.83 8.43 -9.91
N ASP A 104 -12.17 9.11 -11.02
CA ASP A 104 -11.30 9.14 -12.21
C ASP A 104 -10.48 10.44 -12.35
N LYS A 105 -10.61 11.38 -11.41
CA LYS A 105 -10.00 12.73 -11.46
C LYS A 105 -8.85 12.90 -10.46
N HIS A 106 -8.07 11.84 -10.28
CA HIS A 106 -6.85 11.87 -9.47
C HIS A 106 -5.80 12.81 -10.08
N HIS A 107 -4.95 13.35 -9.21
CA HIS A 107 -3.75 14.07 -9.62
C HIS A 107 -2.68 13.97 -8.53
N GLU A 108 -1.46 14.40 -8.83
CA GLU A 108 -0.28 14.31 -7.93
C GLU A 108 -0.57 14.71 -6.48
N ALA A 109 -1.26 15.83 -6.25
CA ALA A 109 -1.54 16.28 -4.89
C ALA A 109 -2.72 15.55 -4.18
N THR A 110 -3.64 14.91 -4.90
CA THR A 110 -4.87 14.38 -4.28
C THR A 110 -5.42 13.14 -4.99
N ILE A 111 -5.75 12.13 -4.17
CA ILE A 111 -6.36 10.88 -4.62
C ILE A 111 -7.68 10.59 -3.91
N TYR A 112 -8.56 9.89 -4.60
CA TYR A 112 -9.94 9.63 -4.19
C TYR A 112 -10.22 8.12 -4.17
N GLY A 113 -10.86 7.63 -3.12
CA GLY A 113 -11.23 6.22 -3.01
C GLY A 113 -12.55 6.04 -2.28
N LEU A 114 -13.02 4.80 -2.21
CA LEU A 114 -14.16 4.41 -1.40
C LEU A 114 -13.72 3.50 -0.26
N LEU A 115 -14.12 3.87 0.96
CA LEU A 115 -14.04 2.97 2.11
C LEU A 115 -15.29 2.09 2.10
N CYS A 116 -15.13 0.77 2.09
CA CYS A 116 -16.21 -0.15 1.76
C CYS A 116 -16.36 -1.25 2.82
N LEU A 117 -17.59 -1.48 3.28
CA LEU A 117 -17.93 -2.61 4.15
C LEU A 117 -18.19 -3.89 3.32
N HIS A 118 -18.75 -3.71 2.13
CA HIS A 118 -19.13 -4.79 1.23
C HIS A 118 -18.53 -4.62 -0.16
N GLU A 119 -18.38 -5.73 -0.88
CA GLU A 119 -17.83 -5.76 -2.24
C GLU A 119 -18.65 -4.88 -3.19
N VAL A 120 -17.96 -4.03 -3.95
CA VAL A 120 -18.57 -3.14 -4.94
C VAL A 120 -18.16 -3.56 -6.34
N LYS A 121 -19.11 -4.06 -7.15
CA LYS A 121 -18.83 -4.60 -8.49
C LYS A 121 -18.83 -3.56 -9.61
N SER A 122 -19.42 -2.40 -9.39
CA SER A 122 -19.61 -1.36 -10.41
C SER A 122 -18.48 -0.33 -10.48
N ILE A 123 -17.43 -0.51 -9.68
CA ILE A 123 -16.33 0.44 -9.52
C ILE A 123 -15.03 -0.35 -9.64
N GLU A 124 -14.02 0.24 -10.29
CA GLU A 124 -12.71 -0.41 -10.44
C GLU A 124 -12.07 -0.68 -9.07
N GLU A 125 -11.52 -1.88 -8.90
CA GLU A 125 -10.95 -2.36 -7.63
C GLU A 125 -9.85 -1.44 -7.07
N LYS A 126 -9.08 -0.79 -7.95
CA LYS A 126 -8.02 0.16 -7.57
C LYS A 126 -8.51 1.37 -6.77
N TYR A 127 -9.82 1.65 -6.77
CA TYR A 127 -10.44 2.75 -6.01
C TYR A 127 -11.05 2.27 -4.68
N LEU A 128 -11.04 0.97 -4.40
CA LEU A 128 -11.82 0.37 -3.32
C LEU A 128 -10.90 -0.05 -2.16
N VAL A 129 -11.23 0.42 -0.96
CA VAL A 129 -10.53 0.09 0.28
C VAL A 129 -11.50 -0.66 1.19
N TYR A 130 -11.32 -1.97 1.31
CA TYR A 130 -12.14 -2.82 2.20
C TYR A 130 -11.48 -3.05 3.55
N ASN A 131 -10.15 -3.00 3.58
CA ASN A 131 -9.32 -3.27 4.76
C ASN A 131 -7.95 -2.63 4.58
N ARG A 132 -7.10 -2.77 5.60
CA ARG A 132 -5.71 -2.28 5.59
C ARG A 132 -4.85 -2.77 4.45
N HIS A 133 -5.02 -4.01 4.00
CA HIS A 133 -4.27 -4.53 2.86
C HIS A 133 -4.65 -3.77 1.58
N ASN A 134 -5.95 -3.57 1.35
CA ASN A 134 -6.42 -2.75 0.23
C ASN A 134 -6.00 -1.28 0.36
N TRP A 135 -5.90 -0.74 1.58
CA TRP A 135 -5.38 0.60 1.81
C TRP A 135 -3.92 0.73 1.31
N PHE A 136 -3.04 -0.22 1.67
CA PHE A 136 -1.68 -0.22 1.13
C PHE A 136 -1.66 -0.34 -0.40
N ALA A 137 -2.49 -1.23 -0.96
CA ALA A 137 -2.58 -1.42 -2.41
C ALA A 137 -3.05 -0.15 -3.14
N PHE A 138 -4.08 0.52 -2.62
CA PHE A 138 -4.62 1.79 -3.11
C PHE A 138 -3.52 2.86 -3.17
N HIS A 139 -2.83 3.09 -2.04
CA HIS A 139 -1.78 4.10 -1.95
C HIS A 139 -0.57 3.79 -2.83
N ARG A 140 -0.12 2.53 -2.87
CA ARG A 140 0.96 2.09 -3.75
C ARG A 140 0.61 2.32 -5.22
N TYR A 141 -0.59 1.93 -5.64
CA TYR A 141 -1.05 2.13 -7.01
C TYR A 141 -0.92 3.60 -7.43
N PHE A 142 -1.45 4.52 -6.62
CA PHE A 142 -1.42 5.95 -6.94
C PHE A 142 -0.05 6.59 -6.77
N LEU A 143 0.77 6.13 -5.83
CA LEU A 143 2.17 6.54 -5.73
C LEU A 143 2.94 6.23 -7.02
N GLY A 144 2.63 5.09 -7.66
CA GLY A 144 3.19 4.72 -8.95
C GLY A 144 2.65 5.57 -10.11
N GLN A 145 1.36 5.94 -10.09
CA GLN A 145 0.77 6.75 -11.17
C GLN A 145 1.15 8.23 -11.11
N TYR A 146 1.25 8.79 -9.91
CA TYR A 146 1.39 10.23 -9.70
C TYR A 146 2.52 10.57 -8.71
N PRO A 147 3.79 10.23 -9.02
CA PRO A 147 4.90 10.64 -8.18
C PRO A 147 5.02 12.18 -8.18
N ILE A 148 5.11 12.83 -7.01
CA ILE A 148 5.27 14.30 -6.92
C ILE A 148 6.73 14.71 -7.08
N SER A 149 7.63 14.06 -6.34
CA SER A 149 9.08 14.31 -6.35
C SER A 149 9.80 13.13 -5.71
N GLU A 150 11.12 13.03 -5.85
CA GLU A 150 11.90 11.95 -5.25
C GLU A 150 11.83 11.97 -3.71
N ASN A 151 11.84 13.15 -3.11
CA ASN A 151 11.71 13.30 -1.65
C ASN A 151 10.32 12.83 -1.18
N HIS A 152 9.25 13.31 -1.83
CA HIS A 152 7.90 12.88 -1.51
C HIS A 152 7.74 11.37 -1.70
N PHE A 153 8.20 10.84 -2.84
CA PHE A 153 8.12 9.42 -3.15
C PHE A 153 8.86 8.54 -2.14
N TYR A 154 10.08 8.94 -1.75
CA TYR A 154 10.83 8.27 -0.69
C TYR A 154 10.05 8.18 0.63
N HIS A 155 9.47 9.30 1.09
CA HIS A 155 8.71 9.32 2.34
C HIS A 155 7.42 8.52 2.27
N GLU A 156 6.70 8.55 1.15
CA GLU A 156 5.51 7.71 0.99
C GLU A 156 5.87 6.22 0.89
N CYS A 157 7.00 5.86 0.26
CA CYS A 157 7.49 4.50 0.26
C CYS A 157 7.70 3.97 1.69
N GLN A 158 8.26 4.79 2.59
CA GLN A 158 8.43 4.40 4.00
C GLN A 158 7.10 4.10 4.70
N LYS A 159 6.02 4.81 4.33
CA LYS A 159 4.68 4.60 4.88
C LYS A 159 4.01 3.35 4.31
N TYR A 160 4.07 3.19 2.98
CA TYR A 160 3.23 2.22 2.29
C TYR A 160 3.87 0.83 2.13
N PHE A 161 5.19 0.68 2.34
CA PHE A 161 5.88 -0.61 2.30
C PHE A 161 6.33 -1.05 3.70
N SER A 162 5.39 -1.55 4.50
CA SER A 162 5.57 -1.83 5.92
C SER A 162 6.64 -2.88 6.26
N GLN A 163 6.98 -3.78 5.34
CA GLN A 163 8.02 -4.81 5.49
C GLN A 163 9.39 -4.37 4.97
N LEU A 164 9.49 -3.15 4.42
CA LEU A 164 10.73 -2.59 3.91
C LEU A 164 11.24 -1.48 4.84
N PHE A 165 12.56 -1.37 4.94
CA PHE A 165 13.25 -0.27 5.61
C PHE A 165 14.16 0.44 4.62
N PHE A 166 13.87 1.71 4.32
CA PHE A 166 14.61 2.47 3.31
C PHE A 166 15.73 3.28 3.94
N HIS A 167 16.97 3.00 3.54
CA HIS A 167 18.13 3.79 3.91
C HIS A 167 17.98 5.24 3.40
N GLU A 168 18.43 6.23 4.20
CA GLU A 168 18.33 7.68 3.88
C GLU A 168 18.85 8.06 2.48
N ARG A 169 19.93 7.43 2.01
CA ARG A 169 20.50 7.66 0.68
C ARG A 169 19.51 7.39 -0.46
N VAL A 170 18.51 6.54 -0.27
CA VAL A 170 17.53 6.21 -1.33
C VAL A 170 16.90 7.48 -1.89
N GLU A 171 16.60 8.45 -1.03
CA GLU A 171 16.06 9.75 -1.42
C GLU A 171 16.95 10.46 -2.46
N LYS A 172 18.27 10.39 -2.28
CA LYS A 172 19.24 10.98 -3.21
C LYS A 172 19.38 10.13 -4.46
N THR A 173 19.43 8.81 -4.33
CA THR A 173 19.71 7.91 -5.46
C THR A 173 18.53 7.80 -6.43
N LEU A 174 17.30 8.11 -5.98
CA LEU A 174 16.16 8.23 -6.90
C LEU A 174 16.39 9.30 -7.98
N LYS A 175 17.20 10.33 -7.69
CA LYS A 175 17.61 11.36 -8.68
C LYS A 175 18.66 10.86 -9.67
N ASP A 176 19.29 9.72 -9.37
CA ASP A 176 20.29 9.08 -10.23
C ASP A 176 19.66 8.08 -11.22
N LEU A 177 18.33 7.99 -11.31
CA LEU A 177 17.68 7.21 -12.36
C LEU A 177 18.15 7.68 -13.75
N GLU A 178 18.29 6.75 -14.70
CA GLU A 178 18.70 7.08 -16.07
C GLU A 178 17.69 7.99 -16.82
N LYS A 179 16.47 8.12 -16.29
CA LYS A 179 15.48 9.15 -16.65
C LYS A 179 14.79 9.66 -15.39
N SER A 180 13.67 10.37 -15.54
CA SER A 180 12.94 10.92 -14.39
C SER A 180 12.24 9.83 -13.58
N LEU A 181 11.90 10.15 -12.33
CA LEU A 181 11.05 9.30 -11.50
C LEU A 181 9.71 8.97 -12.19
N HIS A 182 9.12 9.90 -12.94
CA HIS A 182 7.87 9.67 -13.67
C HIS A 182 7.98 8.58 -14.74
N ASP A 183 9.19 8.31 -15.24
CA ASP A 183 9.42 7.26 -16.22
C ASP A 183 9.56 5.86 -15.59
N PHE A 184 9.69 5.77 -14.26
CA PHE A 184 9.99 4.52 -13.55
C PHE A 184 9.15 4.27 -12.29
N SER A 185 8.27 5.19 -11.87
CA SER A 185 7.56 5.08 -10.60
C SER A 185 6.67 3.84 -10.53
N LYS A 186 5.99 3.44 -11.61
CA LYS A 186 5.13 2.25 -11.63
C LYS A 186 5.97 0.99 -11.52
N ILE A 187 7.06 0.88 -12.28
CA ILE A 187 7.94 -0.30 -12.22
C ILE A 187 8.68 -0.39 -10.88
N ILE A 188 9.08 0.73 -10.27
CA ILE A 188 9.66 0.77 -8.93
C ILE A 188 8.64 0.28 -7.89
N VAL A 189 7.42 0.85 -7.88
CA VAL A 189 6.35 0.43 -6.97
C VAL A 189 6.02 -1.05 -7.14
N HIS A 190 5.98 -1.55 -8.38
CA HIS A 190 5.74 -2.96 -8.66
C HIS A 190 6.79 -3.86 -7.99
N HIS A 191 8.08 -3.56 -8.18
CA HIS A 191 9.16 -4.34 -7.58
C HIS A 191 9.19 -4.23 -6.05
N LEU A 192 8.94 -3.04 -5.49
CA LEU A 192 8.84 -2.86 -4.04
C LEU A 192 7.64 -3.61 -3.45
N THR A 193 6.51 -3.66 -4.16
CA THR A 193 5.33 -4.44 -3.76
C THR A 193 5.68 -5.92 -3.66
N LEU A 194 6.33 -6.47 -4.69
CA LEU A 194 6.76 -7.87 -4.70
C LEU A 194 7.79 -8.16 -3.59
N LEU A 195 8.74 -7.27 -3.33
CA LEU A 195 9.64 -7.42 -2.19
C LEU A 195 8.88 -7.42 -0.86
N ASN A 196 7.95 -6.49 -0.69
CA ASN A 196 7.22 -6.31 0.56
C ASN A 196 6.27 -7.49 0.87
N ASP A 197 5.57 -7.99 -0.16
CA ASP A 197 4.44 -8.91 0.03
C ASP A 197 4.81 -10.37 -0.24
N GLU A 198 5.82 -10.63 -1.09
CA GLU A 198 6.08 -11.98 -1.61
C GLU A 198 7.46 -12.55 -1.24
N PHE A 199 8.50 -11.72 -1.07
CA PHE A 199 9.88 -12.22 -0.92
C PHE A 199 10.07 -13.19 0.26
N CYS A 200 9.41 -12.94 1.39
CA CYS A 200 9.50 -13.77 2.59
C CYS A 200 9.08 -15.23 2.35
N LYS A 201 8.19 -15.50 1.38
CA LYS A 201 7.72 -16.84 1.03
C LYS A 201 8.80 -17.69 0.37
N TYR A 202 9.81 -17.05 -0.20
CA TYR A 202 10.90 -17.70 -0.94
C TYR A 202 12.25 -17.60 -0.23
N TYR A 203 12.33 -16.82 0.86
CA TYR A 203 13.57 -16.61 1.57
C TYR A 203 13.99 -17.84 2.36
N ASN A 204 15.23 -18.27 2.14
CA ASN A 204 15.92 -19.30 2.88
C ASN A 204 17.27 -18.76 3.35
N GLN A 205 17.41 -18.57 4.66
CA GLN A 205 18.64 -18.05 5.29
C GLN A 205 19.90 -18.84 4.91
N SER A 206 19.77 -20.15 4.65
CA SER A 206 20.89 -21.02 4.31
C SER A 206 21.29 -20.94 2.83
N ASN A 207 20.45 -20.35 1.97
CA ASN A 207 20.71 -20.30 0.53
C ASN A 207 20.06 -19.08 -0.15
N ARG A 208 20.78 -17.96 -0.12
CA ARG A 208 20.42 -16.70 -0.80
C ARG A 208 20.22 -16.87 -2.31
N ILE A 209 21.06 -17.66 -2.98
CA ILE A 209 21.01 -17.81 -4.44
C ILE A 209 19.69 -18.48 -4.86
N ASP A 210 19.32 -19.57 -4.18
CA ASP A 210 18.06 -20.25 -4.45
C ASP A 210 16.85 -19.38 -4.08
N SER A 211 16.96 -18.59 -3.00
CA SER A 211 15.91 -17.63 -2.60
C SER A 211 15.62 -16.64 -3.72
N LEU A 212 16.67 -16.00 -4.27
CA LEU A 212 16.54 -15.03 -5.37
C LEU A 212 16.03 -15.68 -6.66
N LYS A 213 16.47 -16.91 -6.97
CA LYS A 213 16.01 -17.65 -8.15
C LYS A 213 14.53 -18.02 -8.05
N ASN A 214 14.10 -18.53 -6.90
CA ASN A 214 12.70 -18.91 -6.66
C ASN A 214 11.80 -17.67 -6.70
N PHE A 215 12.22 -16.58 -6.05
CA PHE A 215 11.50 -15.30 -6.09
C PHE A 215 11.39 -14.76 -7.53
N SER A 216 12.51 -14.73 -8.27
CA SER A 216 12.53 -14.29 -9.67
C SER A 216 11.56 -15.09 -10.54
N SER A 217 11.58 -16.42 -10.40
CA SER A 217 10.71 -17.32 -11.16
C SER A 217 9.24 -17.16 -10.80
N ALA A 218 8.90 -17.01 -9.52
CA ALA A 218 7.52 -16.96 -9.06
C ALA A 218 6.87 -15.60 -9.30
N CYS A 219 7.63 -14.52 -9.14
CA CYS A 219 7.15 -13.14 -9.27
C CYS A 219 7.43 -12.51 -10.64
N ASN A 220 8.09 -13.25 -11.56
CA ASN A 220 8.48 -12.78 -12.88
C ASN A 220 9.30 -11.48 -12.85
N VAL A 221 10.28 -11.42 -11.95
CA VAL A 221 11.25 -10.33 -11.80
C VAL A 221 12.67 -10.85 -11.99
N ASP A 222 13.62 -9.96 -12.28
CA ASP A 222 15.03 -10.32 -12.39
C ASP A 222 15.76 -9.92 -11.11
N ALA A 223 15.86 -10.87 -10.18
CA ALA A 223 16.61 -10.73 -8.92
C ALA A 223 17.90 -11.55 -8.98
N SER A 224 19.03 -10.90 -8.71
CA SER A 224 20.33 -11.58 -8.71
C SER A 224 21.31 -10.97 -7.69
N PRO A 225 22.29 -11.73 -7.19
CA PRO A 225 23.39 -11.17 -6.42
C PRO A 225 24.41 -10.46 -7.33
N GLN A 226 25.34 -9.71 -6.74
CA GLN A 226 26.49 -9.17 -7.46
C GLN A 226 27.44 -10.28 -7.91
N GLY A 227 27.77 -10.30 -9.21
CA GLY A 227 28.62 -11.35 -9.80
C GLY A 227 30.11 -11.24 -9.45
N ASN A 228 30.58 -10.06 -9.05
CA ASN A 228 32.00 -9.80 -8.75
C ASN A 228 32.20 -9.49 -7.27
N ALA A 229 32.92 -10.36 -6.56
CA ALA A 229 33.19 -10.22 -5.13
C ALA A 229 33.95 -8.92 -4.77
N LYS A 230 34.75 -8.38 -5.69
CA LYS A 230 35.49 -7.12 -5.48
C LYS A 230 34.58 -5.89 -5.35
N ASP A 231 33.32 -6.02 -5.78
CA ASP A 231 32.36 -4.92 -5.76
C ASP A 231 31.51 -4.89 -4.49
N LYS A 232 31.51 -5.96 -3.69
CA LYS A 232 30.77 -6.04 -2.43
C LYS A 232 31.00 -4.84 -1.50
N PRO A 233 32.24 -4.36 -1.27
CA PRO A 233 32.47 -3.20 -0.40
C PRO A 233 31.70 -1.94 -0.84
N LYS A 234 31.43 -1.78 -2.13
CA LYS A 234 30.68 -0.63 -2.66
C LYS A 234 29.16 -0.79 -2.54
N MET A 235 28.70 -2.01 -2.27
CA MET A 235 27.31 -2.36 -1.97
C MET A 235 27.11 -2.55 -0.46
N THR A 236 28.06 -2.09 0.34
CA THR A 236 27.97 -2.11 1.80
C THR A 236 27.55 -0.75 2.29
N PHE A 237 26.47 -0.71 3.07
CA PHE A 237 25.85 0.51 3.55
C PHE A 237 25.77 0.51 5.07
N GLU A 238 25.80 1.69 5.67
CA GLU A 238 25.73 1.87 7.10
C GLU A 238 24.26 1.89 7.55
N PHE A 239 23.88 0.97 8.44
CA PHE A 239 22.58 0.96 9.10
C PHE A 239 22.77 1.11 10.60
N VAL A 240 21.76 1.63 11.29
CA VAL A 240 21.74 1.73 12.75
C VAL A 240 20.91 0.58 13.31
N ASN A 241 21.50 -0.18 14.23
CA ASN A 241 20.83 -1.29 14.90
C ASN A 241 19.99 -0.82 16.11
N ASP A 242 19.27 -1.74 16.73
CA ASP A 242 18.38 -1.45 17.87
C ASP A 242 19.13 -0.94 19.13
N SER A 243 20.45 -1.14 19.19
CA SER A 243 21.33 -0.58 20.23
C SER A 243 21.94 0.78 19.85
N ASN A 244 21.46 1.40 18.77
CA ASN A 244 21.97 2.65 18.21
C ASN A 244 23.45 2.59 17.76
N ILE A 245 23.90 1.40 17.35
CA ILE A 245 25.26 1.16 16.85
C ILE A 245 25.23 1.04 15.32
N LYS A 246 26.21 1.66 14.67
CA LYS A 246 26.42 1.58 13.22
C LYS A 246 26.92 0.20 12.82
N GLU A 247 26.23 -0.42 11.87
CA GLU A 247 26.57 -1.70 11.27
C GLU A 247 26.66 -1.58 9.74
N PHE A 248 27.68 -2.21 9.16
CA PHE A 248 27.91 -2.21 7.72
C PHE A 248 27.28 -3.46 7.09
N ILE A 249 26.22 -3.27 6.31
CA ILE A 249 25.44 -4.36 5.70
C ILE A 249 25.65 -4.38 4.19
N CYS A 250 26.04 -5.55 3.66
CA CYS A 250 26.21 -5.76 2.22
C CYS A 250 24.85 -6.06 1.56
N CYS A 251 24.34 -5.09 0.81
CA CYS A 251 23.10 -5.19 0.03
C CYS A 251 23.40 -5.57 -1.43
N GLU A 252 24.12 -6.68 -1.63
CA GLU A 252 24.45 -7.19 -2.99
C GLU A 252 23.25 -7.74 -3.79
N PRO A 253 22.20 -8.33 -3.17
CA PRO A 253 20.98 -8.64 -3.90
C PRO A 253 20.39 -7.40 -4.55
N HIS A 254 19.96 -7.54 -5.80
CA HIS A 254 19.30 -6.45 -6.49
C HIS A 254 18.24 -6.94 -7.48
N LEU A 255 17.25 -6.06 -7.71
CA LEU A 255 16.26 -6.19 -8.77
C LEU A 255 16.64 -5.33 -9.96
N LYS A 256 16.46 -5.87 -11.18
CA LYS A 256 16.74 -5.13 -12.42
C LYS A 256 15.51 -4.41 -12.96
N LEU A 257 15.57 -3.08 -12.98
CA LEU A 257 14.55 -2.21 -13.57
C LEU A 257 14.86 -1.95 -15.05
N GLY A 258 14.85 -3.02 -15.84
CA GLY A 258 15.31 -3.01 -17.24
C GLY A 258 14.46 -2.20 -18.21
N LYS A 259 13.28 -1.75 -17.80
CA LYS A 259 12.26 -1.10 -18.64
C LYS A 259 11.71 0.13 -17.93
N SER A 260 11.35 1.14 -18.70
CA SER A 260 10.54 2.28 -18.22
C SER A 260 9.05 1.92 -18.19
N ASP A 261 8.26 2.79 -17.59
CA ASP A 261 6.80 2.70 -17.53
C ASP A 261 6.12 2.92 -18.90
N ASP A 262 6.83 3.54 -19.85
CA ASP A 262 6.41 3.64 -21.26
C ASP A 262 6.58 2.29 -21.98
N SER A 263 5.46 1.65 -22.32
CA SER A 263 5.42 0.37 -23.02
C SER A 263 5.90 0.42 -24.47
N GLY A 264 5.95 1.61 -25.08
CA GLY A 264 6.53 1.82 -26.41
C GLY A 264 8.05 1.90 -26.41
N ASN A 265 8.68 1.97 -25.24
CA ASN A 265 10.11 2.14 -25.10
C ASN A 265 10.85 0.80 -25.11
N SER A 266 11.64 0.55 -26.15
CA SER A 266 12.48 -0.65 -26.27
C SER A 266 13.89 -0.50 -25.67
N HIS A 267 14.24 0.67 -25.12
CA HIS A 267 15.54 0.90 -24.51
C HIS A 267 15.67 0.11 -23.21
N TYR A 268 16.79 -0.59 -23.05
CA TYR A 268 17.11 -1.30 -21.82
C TYR A 268 17.86 -0.38 -20.86
N TYR A 269 17.32 -0.23 -19.64
CA TYR A 269 17.91 0.57 -18.57
C TYR A 269 18.66 -0.30 -17.56
N PHE A 270 19.73 0.25 -17.00
CA PHE A 270 20.54 -0.35 -15.96
C PHE A 270 20.10 0.06 -14.55
N ASN A 271 18.98 0.75 -14.38
CA ASN A 271 18.41 1.03 -13.05
C ASN A 271 18.20 -0.25 -12.20
N ARG A 272 18.47 -0.17 -10.89
CA ARG A 272 18.39 -1.29 -9.93
C ARG A 272 17.78 -0.86 -8.59
N ILE A 273 17.20 -1.83 -7.87
CA ILE A 273 16.89 -1.74 -6.44
C ILE A 273 17.83 -2.68 -5.69
N TYR A 274 18.74 -2.15 -4.88
CA TYR A 274 19.65 -2.95 -4.04
C TYR A 274 19.07 -3.13 -2.64
N PHE A 275 19.11 -4.36 -2.14
CA PHE A 275 18.51 -4.69 -0.85
C PHE A 275 19.30 -5.74 -0.07
N HIS A 276 18.98 -5.90 1.21
CA HIS A 276 19.37 -7.02 2.05
C HIS A 276 18.11 -7.68 2.62
N GLU A 277 18.11 -8.99 2.80
CA GLU A 277 16.93 -9.78 3.20
C GLU A 277 16.40 -9.46 4.60
N GLY A 278 17.16 -8.69 5.37
CA GLY A 278 16.85 -8.24 6.72
C GLY A 278 17.79 -8.78 7.77
N LYS A 279 17.86 -8.11 8.92
CA LYS A 279 18.64 -8.53 10.08
C LYS A 279 17.82 -8.28 11.33
N GLU A 280 17.67 -9.28 12.20
CA GLU A 280 16.72 -9.21 13.33
C GLU A 280 16.91 -7.97 14.20
N ASN A 281 18.16 -7.56 14.44
CA ASN A 281 18.50 -6.41 15.28
C ASN A 281 18.53 -5.06 14.53
N ILE A 282 18.02 -5.00 13.29
CA ILE A 282 17.91 -3.78 12.49
C ILE A 282 16.47 -3.68 11.99
N ALA A 283 15.75 -2.64 12.43
CA ALA A 283 14.39 -2.36 11.99
C ALA A 283 13.45 -3.58 12.11
N ASN A 284 13.62 -4.39 13.17
CA ASN A 284 12.85 -5.60 13.44
C ASN A 284 12.87 -6.64 12.30
N GLY A 285 14.02 -6.82 11.64
CA GLY A 285 14.17 -7.84 10.60
C GLY A 285 13.55 -7.49 9.25
N LYS A 286 13.13 -6.24 9.03
CA LYS A 286 12.63 -5.77 7.72
C LYS A 286 13.68 -5.91 6.62
N ILE A 287 13.22 -6.05 5.39
CA ILE A 287 14.09 -6.02 4.21
C ILE A 287 14.69 -4.62 4.09
N LEU A 288 16.02 -4.53 4.02
CA LEU A 288 16.72 -3.26 4.00
C LEU A 288 16.93 -2.81 2.56
N ILE A 289 16.35 -1.68 2.15
CA ILE A 289 16.51 -1.08 0.83
C ILE A 289 17.61 -0.03 0.90
N ALA A 290 18.72 -0.28 0.23
CA ALA A 290 19.89 0.58 0.30
C ALA A 290 20.00 1.58 -0.86
N HIS A 291 19.51 1.23 -2.05
CA HIS A 291 19.66 2.08 -3.24
C HIS A 291 18.55 1.78 -4.23
N ILE A 292 17.99 2.84 -4.80
CA ILE A 292 17.08 2.79 -5.96
C ILE A 292 17.60 3.85 -6.93
N GLY A 293 18.00 3.47 -8.14
CA GLY A 293 18.58 4.38 -9.11
C GLY A 293 19.42 3.65 -10.15
N LYS A 294 20.30 4.37 -10.86
CA LYS A 294 21.29 3.76 -11.77
C LYS A 294 22.04 2.61 -11.13
N HIS A 295 22.47 1.67 -11.96
CA HIS A 295 23.42 0.63 -11.56
C HIS A 295 24.60 1.27 -10.83
N ILE A 296 24.97 0.72 -9.68
CA ILE A 296 26.17 1.15 -9.00
C ILE A 296 27.36 0.63 -9.83
N GLN A 297 27.82 1.47 -10.76
CA GLN A 297 29.00 1.24 -11.58
C GLN A 297 30.24 1.67 -10.82
N PHE A 298 31.36 1.09 -11.20
CA PHE A 298 32.65 1.33 -10.58
C PHE A 298 33.67 1.66 -11.66
N ASP A 299 34.31 2.82 -11.51
CA ASP A 299 35.60 3.13 -12.14
C ASP A 299 36.71 2.24 -11.54
#